data_AF-A0A7S0GEG6-F1
#
_entry.id   AF-A0A7S0GEG6-F1
#
_cell.length_a   1.000
_cell.length_b   1.000
_cell.length_c   1.000
_cell.angle_alpha   90.00
_cell.angle_beta   90.00
_cell.angle_gamma   90.00
#
_symmetry.space_group_name_H-M   'P 1'
#
loop_
_entity.id
_entity.type
_entity.pdbx_description
1 polymer ?
#
loop_
_entity_poly.entity_id
_entity_poly.type
_entity_poly.pdbx_seq_one_letter_code
_entity_poly.pdbx_strand_id
1 'polypeptide(L)'
;MMNTPADDSTNPKTPKFTTVTHADECAHSCGITNEGVAYTWASSTQGGNSFGQLGRGKPKGPAIRSPAPVVLQEDTNDDATHTPTIRQAFLGGSKESGHSALLDSAGFVWLCGCDRWQQLGLGSSAAGSGGY
;
A
#
# COMPACT_ATOMS: atom_id res chain seq x y z
N MET A 1 -7.87 -24.11 40.41
CA MET A 1 -7.00 -23.26 39.58
C MET A 1 -7.83 -22.83 38.38
N MET A 2 -8.12 -21.54 38.23
CA MET A 2 -8.94 -21.05 37.11
C MET A 2 -8.09 -21.07 35.84
N ASN A 3 -8.60 -21.74 34.79
CA ASN A 3 -8.03 -21.66 33.45
C ASN A 3 -8.35 -20.27 32.89
N THR A 4 -7.36 -19.39 32.82
CA THR A 4 -7.43 -18.20 31.95
C THR A 4 -7.51 -18.66 30.50
N PRO A 5 -8.44 -18.16 29.67
CA PRO A 5 -8.47 -18.48 28.25
C PRO A 5 -7.12 -18.10 27.62
N ALA A 6 -6.59 -18.98 26.79
CA ALA A 6 -5.39 -18.71 26.01
C ALA A 6 -5.61 -17.44 25.16
N ASP A 7 -4.66 -16.52 25.25
CA ASP A 7 -4.57 -15.33 24.39
C ASP A 7 -4.47 -15.78 22.92
N ASP A 8 -5.53 -15.56 22.15
CA ASP A 8 -5.68 -15.88 20.72
C ASP A 8 -4.91 -14.89 19.81
N SER A 9 -3.79 -14.36 20.28
CA SER A 9 -2.94 -13.40 19.55
C SER A 9 -2.11 -14.04 18.43
N THR A 10 -2.19 -15.36 18.25
CA THR A 10 -1.38 -16.14 17.30
C THR A 10 -2.14 -16.67 16.08
N ASN A 11 -3.47 -16.52 16.03
CA ASN A 11 -4.21 -16.77 14.79
C ASN A 11 -4.15 -15.49 13.93
N PRO A 12 -3.67 -15.52 12.67
CA PRO A 12 -3.77 -14.34 11.82
C PRO A 12 -5.24 -13.97 11.68
N LYS A 13 -5.67 -12.95 12.45
CA LYS A 13 -7.04 -12.43 12.42
C LYS A 13 -7.41 -12.23 10.96
N THR A 14 -8.47 -12.89 10.52
CA THR A 14 -8.99 -12.70 9.16
C THR A 14 -9.22 -11.19 8.97
N PRO A 15 -8.60 -10.56 7.95
CA PRO A 15 -8.69 -9.12 7.79
C PRO A 15 -10.15 -8.71 7.57
N LYS A 16 -10.64 -7.79 8.40
CA LYS A 16 -12.00 -7.24 8.26
C LYS A 16 -11.90 -5.87 7.60
N PHE A 17 -12.13 -5.85 6.29
CA PHE A 17 -12.09 -4.61 5.53
C PHE A 17 -13.25 -3.70 5.87
N THR A 18 -12.95 -2.44 6.19
CA THR A 18 -13.94 -1.37 6.39
C THR A 18 -14.09 -0.54 5.13
N THR A 19 -13.05 -0.48 4.29
CA THR A 19 -13.05 0.23 3.01
C THR A 19 -12.28 -0.54 1.96
N VAL A 20 -12.73 -0.43 0.71
CA VAL A 20 -12.03 -0.93 -0.49
C VAL A 20 -12.02 0.16 -1.55
N THR A 21 -10.86 0.37 -2.17
CA THR A 21 -10.63 1.31 -3.27
C THR A 21 -10.06 0.54 -4.46
N HIS A 22 -10.41 0.94 -5.68
CA HIS A 22 -9.95 0.30 -6.92
C HIS A 22 -9.51 1.35 -7.94
N ALA A 23 -8.51 1.00 -8.76
CA ALA A 23 -8.16 1.75 -9.96
C ALA A 23 -8.32 0.85 -11.19
N ASP A 24 -9.35 1.14 -12.00
CA ASP A 24 -9.76 0.29 -13.14
C ASP A 24 -8.66 0.14 -14.18
N GLU A 25 -8.06 1.25 -14.60
CA GLU A 25 -7.05 1.27 -15.68
C GLU A 25 -5.73 0.61 -15.28
N CYS A 26 -5.44 0.48 -13.99
CA CYS A 26 -4.20 -0.13 -13.47
C CYS A 26 -4.43 -1.51 -12.85
N ALA A 27 -5.69 -1.96 -12.81
CA ALA A 27 -6.18 -3.18 -12.19
C ALA A 27 -5.60 -3.51 -10.80
N HIS A 28 -5.38 -2.49 -9.97
CA HIS A 28 -4.98 -2.68 -8.59
C HIS A 28 -6.05 -2.16 -7.64
N SER A 29 -6.10 -2.77 -6.47
CA SER A 29 -7.05 -2.45 -5.41
C SER A 29 -6.32 -2.39 -4.07
N CYS A 30 -6.93 -1.64 -3.16
CA CYS A 30 -6.48 -1.48 -1.80
C CYS A 30 -7.66 -1.64 -0.86
N GLY A 31 -7.45 -2.37 0.23
CA GLY A 31 -8.42 -2.54 1.31
C GLY A 31 -7.78 -2.10 2.62
N ILE A 32 -8.55 -1.43 3.47
CA ILE A 32 -8.10 -1.02 4.80
C ILE A 32 -8.93 -1.80 5.83
N THR A 33 -8.27 -2.38 6.82
CA THR A 33 -8.96 -3.10 7.90
C THR A 33 -9.45 -2.16 9.00
N ASN A 34 -10.30 -2.65 9.91
CA ASN A 34 -10.69 -1.91 11.11
C ASN A 34 -9.50 -1.61 12.05
N GLU A 35 -8.40 -2.36 11.96
CA GLU A 35 -7.13 -2.08 12.65
C GLU A 35 -6.27 -1.01 11.93
N GLY A 36 -6.72 -0.50 10.78
CA GLY A 36 -5.97 0.49 9.99
C GLY A 36 -4.79 -0.10 9.21
N VAL A 37 -4.78 -1.41 8.97
CA VAL A 37 -3.76 -2.06 8.13
C VAL A 37 -4.21 -1.98 6.67
N ALA A 38 -3.34 -1.45 5.80
CA ALA A 38 -3.57 -1.44 4.36
C ALA A 38 -3.12 -2.76 3.72
N TYR A 39 -3.98 -3.30 2.85
CA TYR A 39 -3.72 -4.44 1.99
C TYR A 39 -3.85 -4.02 0.53
N THR A 40 -2.97 -4.53 -0.32
CA THR A 40 -3.02 -4.28 -1.77
C THR A 40 -3.04 -5.59 -2.54
N TRP A 41 -3.75 -5.61 -3.66
CA TRP A 41 -3.79 -6.73 -4.61
C TRP A 41 -4.03 -6.19 -6.02
N ALA A 42 -3.73 -6.99 -7.02
CA ALA A 42 -3.93 -6.61 -8.42
C ALA A 42 -4.12 -7.81 -9.34
N SER A 43 -4.79 -7.57 -10.47
CA SER A 43 -4.89 -8.57 -11.53
C SER A 43 -3.58 -8.70 -12.30
N SER A 44 -3.27 -9.93 -12.75
CA SER A 44 -2.14 -10.20 -13.65
C SER A 44 -2.38 -9.75 -15.08
N THR A 45 -3.61 -9.39 -15.45
CA THR A 45 -3.98 -9.14 -16.86
C THR A 45 -3.67 -7.73 -17.35
N GLN A 46 -3.32 -6.78 -16.48
CA GLN A 46 -3.13 -5.37 -16.85
C GLN A 46 -1.91 -4.70 -16.18
N GLY A 47 -0.82 -5.45 -15.95
CA GLY A 47 0.40 -4.85 -15.38
C GLY A 47 0.29 -4.50 -13.88
N GLY A 48 -0.45 -5.32 -13.13
CA GLY A 48 -0.94 -5.01 -11.78
C GLY A 48 0.08 -4.60 -10.70
N ASN A 49 1.36 -4.92 -10.85
CA ASN A 49 2.44 -4.39 -10.00
C ASN A 49 3.68 -3.96 -10.80
N SER A 50 3.52 -3.68 -12.10
CA SER A 50 4.65 -3.37 -12.99
C SER A 50 5.39 -2.08 -12.62
N PHE A 51 4.76 -1.22 -11.81
CA PHE A 51 5.30 0.06 -11.37
C PHE A 51 5.51 0.12 -9.86
N GLY A 52 5.33 -0.98 -9.13
CA GLY A 52 5.43 -0.99 -7.67
C GLY A 52 4.23 -0.36 -6.96
N GLN A 53 3.09 -0.18 -7.64
CA GLN A 53 1.88 0.46 -7.09
C GLN A 53 1.26 -0.27 -5.89
N LEU A 54 1.74 -1.48 -5.57
CA LEU A 54 1.33 -2.21 -4.38
C LEU A 54 2.09 -1.80 -3.10
N GLY A 55 3.22 -1.09 -3.20
CA GLY A 55 3.92 -0.52 -2.02
C GLY A 55 4.58 -1.54 -1.09
N ARG A 56 5.19 -2.60 -1.64
CA ARG A 56 5.70 -3.75 -0.84
C ARG A 56 7.21 -3.95 -0.89
N GLY A 57 7.98 -2.89 -1.15
CA GLY A 57 9.46 -2.88 -1.07
C GLY A 57 10.22 -3.63 -2.18
N LYS A 58 9.55 -4.34 -3.11
CA LYS A 58 10.19 -4.92 -4.32
C LYS A 58 9.49 -4.39 -5.59
N PRO A 59 10.17 -3.62 -6.47
CA PRO A 59 9.51 -2.88 -7.55
C PRO A 59 9.00 -3.74 -8.71
N LYS A 60 9.32 -5.04 -8.77
CA LYS A 60 8.98 -5.89 -9.93
C LYS A 60 8.70 -7.30 -9.44
N GLY A 61 7.42 -7.70 -9.48
CA GLY A 61 6.98 -9.03 -9.09
C GLY A 61 5.65 -9.38 -9.77
N PRO A 62 5.29 -10.68 -9.84
CA PRO A 62 4.01 -11.09 -10.43
C PRO A 62 2.84 -10.42 -9.70
N ALA A 63 1.76 -10.16 -10.43
CA ALA A 63 0.56 -9.60 -9.81
C ALA A 63 0.06 -10.51 -8.69
N ILE A 64 -0.23 -9.88 -7.55
CA ILE A 64 -0.66 -10.56 -6.34
C ILE A 64 -2.20 -10.60 -6.37
N ARG A 65 -2.77 -11.79 -6.59
CA ARG A 65 -4.23 -11.97 -6.71
C ARG A 65 -4.98 -12.07 -5.38
N SER A 66 -4.26 -12.07 -4.26
CA SER A 66 -4.83 -12.13 -2.91
C SER A 66 -4.42 -10.90 -2.10
N PRO A 67 -5.31 -10.28 -1.30
CA PRO A 67 -4.95 -9.15 -0.45
C PRO A 67 -3.71 -9.45 0.38
N ALA A 68 -2.72 -8.57 0.32
CA ALA A 68 -1.49 -8.73 1.08
C ALA A 68 -1.07 -7.40 1.72
N PRO A 69 -0.50 -7.43 2.93
CA PRO A 69 -0.21 -6.20 3.66
C PRO A 69 0.85 -5.35 2.96
N VAL A 70 0.62 -4.04 2.99
CA VAL A 70 1.57 -3.00 2.57
C VAL A 70 2.66 -2.87 3.63
N VAL A 71 3.91 -2.68 3.21
CA VAL A 71 5.03 -2.42 4.11
C VAL A 71 5.33 -0.93 4.04
N LEU A 72 4.95 -0.22 5.10
CA LEU A 72 5.25 1.20 5.23
C LEU A 72 6.65 1.32 5.83
N GLN A 73 7.60 1.81 5.03
CA GLN A 73 8.95 2.12 5.49
C GLN A 73 9.01 3.59 5.82
N GLU A 74 9.32 3.90 7.08
CA GLU A 74 9.63 5.27 7.48
C GLU A 74 11.03 5.63 7.02
N ASP A 75 11.22 6.85 6.54
CA ASP A 75 12.56 7.40 6.37
C ASP A 75 13.17 7.52 7.77
N THR A 76 14.29 6.85 7.99
CA THR A 76 14.96 6.68 9.30
C THR A 76 15.45 7.97 9.97
N ASN A 77 15.06 9.13 9.45
CA ASN A 77 15.43 10.45 9.93
C ASN A 77 14.30 11.17 10.69
N ASP A 78 13.06 10.70 10.58
CA ASP A 78 11.94 11.20 11.38
C ASP A 78 11.59 10.21 12.49
N ASP A 79 11.15 10.78 13.61
CA ASP A 79 10.72 10.17 14.87
C ASP A 79 10.27 8.70 14.74
N ALA A 80 11.13 7.77 15.15
CA ALA A 80 10.95 6.31 15.10
C ALA A 80 9.80 5.76 15.98
N THR A 81 8.82 6.61 16.31
CA THR A 81 7.66 6.29 17.14
C THR A 81 6.35 6.32 16.36
N HIS A 82 6.35 6.75 15.10
CA HIS A 82 5.14 6.75 14.31
C HIS A 82 4.78 5.31 13.90
N THR A 83 3.55 4.92 14.19
CA THR A 83 3.01 3.62 13.75
C THR A 83 1.82 3.93 12.88
N PRO A 84 1.99 3.96 11.55
CA PRO A 84 0.96 4.47 10.64
C PRO A 84 -0.31 3.62 10.71
N THR A 85 -1.40 4.27 11.11
CA THR A 85 -2.75 3.69 11.05
C THR A 85 -3.47 4.28 9.84
N ILE A 86 -3.63 3.51 8.78
CA ILE A 86 -4.20 3.99 7.52
C ILE A 86 -5.70 4.20 7.65
N ARG A 87 -6.19 5.33 7.14
CA ARG A 87 -7.60 5.73 7.19
C ARG A 87 -8.23 5.87 5.81
N GLN A 88 -7.45 6.26 4.81
CA GLN A 88 -7.94 6.43 3.44
C GLN A 88 -6.90 5.95 2.45
N ALA A 89 -7.39 5.42 1.34
CA ALA A 89 -6.58 5.00 0.20
C ALA A 89 -7.11 5.68 -1.06
N PHE A 90 -6.20 6.16 -1.89
CA PHE A 90 -6.49 6.75 -3.18
C PHE A 90 -5.61 6.06 -4.21
N LEU A 91 -6.25 5.51 -5.25
CA LEU A 91 -5.59 4.74 -6.28
C LEU A 91 -5.82 5.42 -7.62
N GLY A 92 -4.83 5.40 -8.50
CA GLY A 92 -4.95 6.08 -9.77
C GLY A 92 -3.86 5.71 -10.77
N GLY A 93 -3.92 6.40 -11.92
CA GLY A 93 -3.02 6.20 -13.04
C GLY A 93 -3.66 5.44 -14.21
N SER A 94 -2.87 5.23 -15.24
CA SER A 94 -3.19 4.41 -16.41
C SER A 94 -2.48 3.06 -16.35
N LYS A 95 -2.76 2.17 -17.32
CA LYS A 95 -2.06 0.89 -17.52
C LYS A 95 -0.53 0.97 -17.45
N GLU A 96 0.03 2.14 -17.72
CA GLU A 96 1.48 2.38 -17.74
C GLU A 96 1.99 3.26 -16.58
N SER A 97 1.15 3.55 -15.59
CA SER A 97 1.44 4.59 -14.61
C SER A 97 0.68 4.53 -13.29
N GLY A 98 0.28 3.33 -12.90
CA GLY A 98 -0.40 3.11 -11.62
C GLY A 98 0.38 3.67 -10.44
N HIS A 99 -0.33 4.34 -9.54
CA HIS A 99 0.18 4.83 -8.26
C HIS A 99 -0.90 4.76 -7.19
N SER A 100 -0.44 4.73 -5.94
CA SER A 100 -1.26 4.66 -4.75
C SER A 100 -0.82 5.71 -3.74
N ALA A 101 -1.80 6.33 -3.09
CA ALA A 101 -1.62 7.21 -1.94
C ALA A 101 -2.41 6.67 -0.75
N LEU A 102 -1.77 6.59 0.41
CA LEU A 102 -2.40 6.22 1.68
C LEU A 102 -2.30 7.40 2.64
N LEU A 103 -3.41 7.75 3.28
CA LEU A 103 -3.45 8.78 4.32
C LEU A 103 -3.62 8.09 5.68
N ASP A 104 -2.72 8.37 6.61
CA ASP A 104 -2.81 7.86 7.96
C ASP A 104 -3.56 8.79 8.93
N SER A 105 -3.78 8.32 10.15
CA SER A 105 -4.49 9.06 11.20
C SER A 105 -3.73 10.25 11.77
N ALA A 106 -2.42 10.37 11.55
CA ALA A 106 -1.63 11.53 11.94
C ALA A 106 -1.57 12.59 10.82
N GLY A 107 -2.05 12.24 9.62
CA GLY A 107 -2.10 13.13 8.47
C GLY A 107 -0.91 12.98 7.52
N PHE A 108 -0.05 11.99 7.71
CA PHE A 108 1.01 11.71 6.74
C PHE A 108 0.48 10.96 5.54
N VAL A 109 1.06 11.26 4.38
CA VAL A 109 0.71 10.65 3.10
C VAL A 109 1.85 9.76 2.63
N TRP A 110 1.51 8.53 2.30
CA TRP A 110 2.42 7.50 1.84
C TRP A 110 2.17 7.22 0.37
N LEU A 111 3.18 7.43 -0.47
CA LEU A 111 3.05 7.37 -1.93
C LEU A 111 3.90 6.21 -2.48
N CYS A 112 3.34 5.43 -3.41
CA CYS A 112 4.10 4.42 -4.13
C CYS A 112 3.56 4.20 -5.54
N GLY A 113 4.39 3.64 -6.42
CA GLY A 113 4.04 3.33 -7.79
C GLY A 113 4.90 4.07 -8.81
N CYS A 114 4.28 4.39 -9.94
CA CYS A 114 4.92 5.14 -11.00
C CYS A 114 5.14 6.60 -10.59
N ASP A 115 6.31 7.15 -10.93
CA ASP A 115 6.63 8.58 -10.78
C ASP A 115 7.05 9.23 -12.11
N ARG A 116 6.64 8.64 -13.25
CA ARG A 116 7.00 9.12 -14.59
C ARG A 116 6.61 10.59 -14.83
N TRP A 117 5.57 11.07 -14.16
CA TRP A 117 5.08 12.44 -14.24
C TRP A 117 5.12 13.16 -12.89
N GLN A 118 6.04 12.76 -12.01
CA GLN A 118 6.23 13.38 -10.69
C GLN A 118 4.99 13.31 -9.79
N GLN A 119 4.10 12.34 -10.03
CA GLN A 119 2.87 12.16 -9.26
C GLN A 119 3.12 11.71 -7.81
N LEU A 120 4.33 11.23 -7.48
CA LEU A 120 4.72 10.93 -6.11
C LEU A 120 5.31 12.16 -5.38
N GLY A 121 5.50 13.29 -6.07
CA GLY A 121 5.91 14.54 -5.43
C GLY A 121 7.34 14.53 -4.85
N LEU A 122 8.21 13.64 -5.30
CA LEU A 122 9.56 13.44 -4.74
C LEU A 122 10.54 14.59 -5.04
N GLY A 123 10.11 15.62 -5.78
CA GLY A 123 10.87 16.86 -5.98
C GLY A 123 12.15 16.71 -6.80
N SER A 124 12.41 15.54 -7.40
CA SER A 124 13.62 15.30 -8.20
C SER A 124 13.42 14.19 -9.23
N SER A 125 13.98 14.40 -10.43
CA SER A 125 13.97 13.37 -11.46
C SER A 125 14.85 12.16 -11.13
N ALA A 126 15.77 12.30 -10.19
CA ALA A 126 16.61 11.22 -9.69
C ALA A 126 15.93 10.38 -8.60
N ALA A 127 14.82 10.85 -8.02
CA ALA A 127 14.16 10.21 -6.89
C ALA A 127 13.09 9.18 -7.28
N GLY A 128 12.77 9.03 -8.56
CA GLY A 128 11.73 8.09 -8.98
C GLY A 128 11.26 8.25 -10.42
N SER A 129 11.49 9.41 -11.05
CA SER A 129 11.16 9.63 -12.47
C SER A 129 12.19 8.99 -13.41
N GLY A 130 12.34 7.67 -13.34
CA GLY A 130 13.06 6.90 -14.34
C GLY A 130 12.26 6.78 -15.64
N GLY A 131 12.24 7.84 -16.45
CA GLY A 131 12.02 7.77 -17.89
C GLY A 131 13.13 8.63 -18.51
N TYR A 132 14.11 8.09 -19.22
CA TYR A 132 14.04 7.16 -20.36
C TYR A 132 15.02 5.98 -20.23
#